data_AF-A0A7V3RYM9-F1
#
_entry.id   AF-A0A7V3RYM9-F1
#
_cell.length_a   1.000
_cell.length_b   1.000
_cell.length_c   1.000
_cell.angle_alpha   90.00
_cell.angle_beta   90.00
_cell.angle_gamma   90.00
#
_symmetry.space_group_name_H-M   'P 1'
#
loop_
_entity.id
_entity.type
_entity.pdbx_description
1 polymer ?
#
loop_
_entity_poly.entity_id
_entity_poly.type
_entity_poly.pdbx_seq_one_letter_code
_entity_poly.pdbx_strand_id
1 'polypeptide(L)'
;MPVYNEARTILDVIARVRAVPVEKELIIVDDFSTDGTREKLSALASEPGIRLIFHERNQGKGAAVRTGIKHCTADIIIIQDADLEYFPEEYPELIEPIEKGWADVVYGSRFLGRKHRVLYFHHYLGNRFLTFVSNLFTNLNLTDMETCYKVGKREIFQSLELK
;
A
#
# COMPACT_ATOMS: atom_id res chain seq x y z
N MET A 1 3.56 -3.85 3.26
CA MET A 1 3.50 -4.46 1.91
C MET A 1 2.90 -5.85 2.02
N PRO A 2 1.63 -6.06 1.63
CA PRO A 2 1.06 -7.40 1.48
C PRO A 2 1.63 -8.07 0.22
N VAL A 3 1.93 -9.36 0.30
CA VAL A 3 2.57 -10.11 -0.78
C VAL A 3 1.90 -11.47 -0.93
N TYR A 4 1.56 -11.85 -2.16
CA TYR A 4 1.10 -13.20 -2.49
C TYR A 4 1.50 -13.54 -3.93
N ASN A 5 2.40 -14.51 -4.09
CA ASN A 5 2.90 -14.99 -5.38
C ASN A 5 3.47 -13.89 -6.29
N GLU A 6 4.44 -13.13 -5.77
CA GLU A 6 5.09 -12.00 -6.45
C GLU A 6 6.58 -12.26 -6.68
N ALA A 7 6.97 -13.51 -6.97
CA ALA A 7 8.39 -13.88 -7.03
C ALA A 7 9.14 -13.08 -8.10
N ARG A 8 8.46 -12.58 -9.14
CA ARG A 8 9.07 -11.85 -10.26
C ARG A 8 9.35 -10.38 -9.93
N THR A 9 8.60 -9.79 -9.01
CA THR A 9 8.51 -8.33 -8.78
C THR A 9 9.03 -7.96 -7.39
N ILE A 10 9.00 -8.89 -6.43
CA ILE A 10 9.25 -8.61 -5.01
C ILE A 10 10.61 -7.98 -4.72
N LEU A 11 11.68 -8.41 -5.37
CA LEU A 11 13.02 -7.83 -5.13
C LEU A 11 13.13 -6.40 -5.69
N ASP A 12 12.55 -6.17 -6.86
CA ASP A 12 12.57 -4.88 -7.53
C ASP A 12 11.76 -3.83 -6.76
N VAL A 13 10.56 -4.20 -6.28
CA VAL A 13 9.74 -3.28 -5.49
C VAL A 13 10.41 -2.95 -4.15
N ILE A 14 11.03 -3.92 -3.48
CA ILE A 14 11.78 -3.67 -2.24
C ILE A 14 12.94 -2.71 -2.51
N ALA A 15 13.69 -2.92 -3.59
CA ALA A 15 14.79 -2.04 -3.95
C ALA A 15 14.33 -0.59 -4.20
N ARG A 16 13.21 -0.41 -4.93
CA ARG A 16 12.62 0.93 -5.17
C ARG A 16 12.15 1.58 -3.88
N VAL A 17 11.44 0.85 -3.02
CA VAL A 17 10.99 1.36 -1.71
C VAL A 17 12.17 1.80 -0.85
N ARG A 18 13.27 1.03 -0.83
CA ARG A 18 14.49 1.40 -0.10
C ARG A 18 15.16 2.64 -0.66
N ALA A 19 15.17 2.81 -1.98
CA ALA A 19 15.80 3.95 -2.65
C ALA A 19 15.10 5.30 -2.40
N VAL A 20 13.83 5.30 -1.98
CA VAL A 20 13.11 6.54 -1.66
C VAL A 20 13.80 7.25 -0.48
N PRO A 21 14.14 8.55 -0.56
CA PRO A 21 14.87 9.26 0.49
C PRO A 21 13.96 9.72 1.64
N VAL A 22 13.23 8.79 2.25
CA VAL A 22 12.43 9.00 3.46
C VAL A 22 12.79 7.95 4.50
N GLU A 23 12.88 8.35 5.77
CA GLU A 23 13.10 7.41 6.88
C GLU A 23 11.89 6.49 7.00
N LYS A 24 12.14 5.17 6.98
CA LYS A 24 11.05 4.19 6.95
C LYS A 24 11.48 2.84 7.50
N GLU A 25 10.51 2.15 8.11
CA GLU A 25 10.54 0.70 8.27
C GLU A 25 9.74 0.04 7.15
N LEU A 26 10.17 -1.13 6.69
CA LEU A 26 9.48 -1.92 5.69
C LEU A 26 8.93 -3.20 6.30
N ILE A 27 7.62 -3.23 6.52
CA ILE A 27 6.91 -4.43 6.99
C ILE A 27 6.33 -5.16 5.79
N ILE A 28 6.81 -6.39 5.57
CA ILE A 28 6.38 -7.26 4.49
C ILE A 28 5.60 -8.43 5.09
N VAL A 29 4.37 -8.63 4.61
CA VAL A 29 3.51 -9.73 5.03
C VAL A 29 3.27 -10.65 3.84
N ASP A 30 3.89 -11.82 3.88
CA ASP A 30 3.68 -12.89 2.90
C ASP A 30 2.45 -13.71 3.28
N ASP A 31 1.44 -13.70 2.42
CA ASP A 31 0.17 -14.37 2.61
C ASP A 31 0.18 -15.81 2.07
N PHE A 32 1.18 -16.58 2.49
CA PHE A 32 1.38 -17.99 2.11
C PHE A 32 1.66 -18.19 0.61
N SER A 33 2.70 -17.51 0.09
CA SER A 33 3.12 -17.69 -1.30
C SER A 33 3.74 -19.07 -1.55
N THR A 34 3.57 -19.59 -2.77
CA THR A 34 4.04 -20.93 -3.20
C THR A 34 4.89 -20.90 -4.47
N ASP A 35 5.21 -19.72 -4.99
CA ASP A 35 5.85 -19.50 -6.29
C ASP A 35 7.36 -19.17 -6.20
N GLY A 36 7.98 -19.32 -5.03
CA GLY A 36 9.36 -18.90 -4.79
C GLY A 36 9.50 -17.56 -4.06
N THR A 37 8.40 -16.84 -3.81
CA THR A 37 8.43 -15.53 -3.13
C THR A 37 8.97 -15.63 -1.70
N ARG A 38 8.55 -16.66 -0.96
CA ARG A 38 8.90 -16.84 0.46
C ARG A 38 10.40 -17.09 0.63
N GLU A 39 11.00 -17.84 -0.28
CA GLU A 39 12.44 -18.12 -0.33
C GLU A 39 13.23 -16.82 -0.58
N LYS A 40 12.78 -16.01 -1.55
CA LYS A 40 13.41 -14.71 -1.84
C LYS A 40 13.30 -13.74 -0.67
N LEU A 41 12.15 -13.68 -0.01
CA LEU A 41 11.95 -12.87 1.19
C LEU A 41 12.82 -13.35 2.34
N SER A 42 12.92 -14.66 2.56
CA SER A 42 13.72 -15.23 3.66
C SER A 42 15.21 -14.85 3.56
N ALA A 43 15.75 -14.70 2.34
CA ALA A 43 17.11 -14.21 2.13
C ALA A 43 17.33 -12.77 2.62
N LEU A 44 16.26 -11.97 2.76
CA LEU A 44 16.30 -10.59 3.23
C LEU A 44 16.00 -10.46 4.74
N ALA A 45 15.78 -11.56 5.46
CA ALA A 45 15.37 -11.53 6.87
C ALA A 45 16.39 -10.85 7.81
N SER A 46 17.67 -10.79 7.42
CA SER A 46 18.75 -10.16 8.19
C SER A 46 19.01 -8.69 7.79
N GLU A 47 18.31 -8.18 6.77
CA GLU A 47 18.51 -6.81 6.30
C GLU A 47 17.93 -5.80 7.30
N PRO A 48 18.68 -4.75 7.66
CA PRO A 48 18.20 -3.75 8.60
C PRO A 48 17.01 -2.98 8.02
N GLY A 49 16.02 -2.67 8.87
CA GLY A 49 14.82 -1.92 8.49
C GLY A 49 13.76 -2.74 7.77
N ILE A 50 13.95 -4.06 7.59
CA ILE A 50 12.94 -4.97 7.03
C ILE A 50 12.38 -5.87 8.13
N ARG A 51 11.05 -5.94 8.23
CA ARG A 51 10.33 -6.87 9.10
C ARG A 51 9.50 -7.81 8.23
N LEU A 52 9.79 -9.10 8.31
CA LEU A 52 9.08 -10.13 7.57
C LEU A 52 8.08 -10.85 8.47
N ILE A 53 6.87 -11.07 7.95
CA ILE A 53 5.82 -11.83 8.61
C ILE A 53 5.26 -12.82 7.60
N PHE A 54 5.20 -14.09 7.99
CA PHE A 54 4.71 -15.17 7.15
C PHE A 54 3.39 -15.70 7.71
N HIS A 55 2.32 -15.62 6.93
CA HIS A 55 1.08 -16.29 7.29
C HIS A 55 1.19 -17.80 7.06
N GLU A 56 0.55 -18.59 7.94
CA GLU A 56 0.53 -20.06 7.84
C GLU A 56 -0.40 -20.58 6.73
N ARG A 57 -1.33 -19.74 6.28
CA ARG A 57 -2.26 -19.99 5.17
C ARG A 57 -2.63 -18.68 4.49
N ASN A 58 -3.12 -18.74 3.26
CA ASN A 58 -3.63 -17.56 2.57
C ASN A 58 -4.91 -17.06 3.27
N GLN A 59 -4.91 -15.79 3.68
CA GLN A 59 -6.00 -15.11 4.38
C GLN A 59 -6.56 -13.91 3.59
N GLY A 60 -5.98 -13.62 2.43
CA GLY A 60 -6.31 -12.49 1.56
C GLY A 60 -5.53 -11.21 1.91
N LYS A 61 -5.45 -10.32 0.92
CA LYS A 61 -4.77 -9.01 1.00
C LYS A 61 -5.18 -8.19 2.21
N GLY A 62 -6.49 -8.12 2.50
CA GLY A 62 -7.00 -7.37 3.65
C GLY A 62 -6.45 -7.87 4.99
N ALA A 63 -6.35 -9.19 5.16
CA ALA A 63 -5.75 -9.78 6.36
C ALA A 63 -4.25 -9.46 6.44
N ALA A 64 -3.51 -9.56 5.33
CA ALA A 64 -2.10 -9.21 5.29
C ALA A 64 -1.84 -7.73 5.62
N VAL A 65 -2.68 -6.81 5.11
CA VAL A 65 -2.63 -5.40 5.46
C VAL A 65 -2.88 -5.17 6.95
N ARG A 66 -3.91 -5.82 7.53
CA ARG A 66 -4.19 -5.73 8.97
C ARG A 66 -3.05 -6.24 9.83
N THR A 67 -2.45 -7.37 9.45
CA THR A 67 -1.26 -7.90 10.12
C THR A 67 -0.15 -6.85 10.07
N GLY A 68 0.13 -6.28 8.90
CA GLY A 68 1.14 -5.22 8.76
C GLY A 68 0.90 -4.03 9.67
N ILE A 69 -0.33 -3.48 9.67
CA ILE A 69 -0.72 -2.31 10.50
C ILE A 69 -0.47 -2.54 12.00
N LYS A 70 -0.72 -3.76 12.50
CA LYS A 70 -0.48 -4.11 13.92
C LYS A 70 1.00 -4.05 14.30
N HIS A 71 1.90 -4.22 13.33
CA HIS A 71 3.33 -4.26 13.56
C HIS A 71 4.03 -2.94 13.23
N CYS A 72 3.33 -1.96 12.64
CA CYS A 72 3.84 -0.62 12.34
C CYS A 72 4.10 0.17 13.63
N THR A 73 5.24 0.84 13.68
CA THR A 73 5.70 1.69 14.79
C THR A 73 5.88 3.14 14.39
N ALA A 74 6.17 3.42 13.11
CA ALA A 74 6.29 4.77 12.56
C ALA A 74 4.99 5.59 12.65
N ASP A 75 5.09 6.91 12.52
CA ASP A 75 3.95 7.84 12.65
C ASP A 75 2.99 7.82 11.47
N ILE A 76 3.49 7.51 10.27
CA ILE A 76 2.72 7.46 9.02
C ILE A 76 2.82 6.05 8.44
N ILE A 77 1.67 5.50 8.04
CA ILE A 77 1.57 4.21 7.37
C ILE A 77 1.27 4.44 5.90
N ILE A 78 2.03 3.76 5.02
CA ILE A 78 1.76 3.64 3.58
C ILE A 78 1.52 2.18 3.25
N ILE A 79 0.40 1.89 2.58
CA ILE A 79 0.14 0.56 2.02
C ILE A 79 0.74 0.50 0.61
N GLN A 80 1.80 -0.29 0.44
CA GLN A 80 2.46 -0.54 -0.85
C GLN A 80 2.19 -1.96 -1.31
N ASP A 81 1.70 -2.12 -2.54
CA ASP A 81 1.58 -3.43 -3.21
C ASP A 81 2.90 -3.87 -3.83
N ALA A 82 3.06 -5.19 -4.02
CA ALA A 82 4.31 -5.78 -4.49
C ALA A 82 4.41 -5.94 -6.03
N ASP A 83 3.37 -5.57 -6.78
CA ASP A 83 3.23 -5.81 -8.23
C ASP A 83 3.76 -4.69 -9.14
N LEU A 84 4.42 -3.68 -8.57
CA LEU A 84 4.93 -2.49 -9.26
C LEU A 84 3.86 -1.64 -9.96
N GLU A 85 2.57 -1.79 -9.62
CA GLU A 85 1.50 -0.91 -10.14
C GLU A 85 1.72 0.55 -9.71
N TYR A 86 2.21 0.74 -8.49
CA TYR A 86 2.45 2.04 -7.89
C TYR A 86 3.94 2.31 -7.68
N PHE A 87 4.33 3.58 -7.79
CA PHE A 87 5.71 4.04 -7.77
C PHE A 87 6.09 4.57 -6.38
N PRO A 88 6.98 3.89 -5.61
CA PRO A 88 7.42 4.37 -4.30
C PRO A 88 8.04 5.77 -4.31
N GLU A 89 8.53 6.22 -5.46
CA GLU A 89 9.04 7.56 -5.70
C GLU A 89 8.00 8.66 -5.40
N GLU A 90 6.71 8.31 -5.36
CA GLU A 90 5.61 9.23 -5.03
C GLU A 90 5.36 9.40 -3.53
N TYR A 91 6.05 8.65 -2.65
CA TYR A 91 5.84 8.75 -1.20
C TYR A 91 5.96 10.18 -0.65
N PRO A 92 6.97 11.00 -1.02
CA PRO A 92 7.07 12.35 -0.48
C PRO A 92 5.82 13.21 -0.74
N GLU A 93 5.23 13.09 -1.93
CA GLU A 93 4.02 13.83 -2.30
C GLU A 93 2.77 13.33 -1.53
N LEU A 94 2.73 12.04 -1.20
CA LEU A 94 1.64 11.46 -0.42
C LEU A 94 1.76 11.77 1.08
N ILE A 95 2.99 11.91 1.58
CA ILE A 95 3.31 12.19 2.98
C ILE A 95 3.14 13.67 3.30
N GLU A 96 3.54 14.57 2.40
CA GLU A 96 3.58 16.02 2.62
C GLU A 96 2.26 16.61 3.15
N PRO A 97 1.05 16.27 2.63
CA PRO A 97 -0.20 16.80 3.17
C PRO A 97 -0.46 16.40 4.62
N ILE A 98 0.05 15.24 5.06
CA ILE A 98 -0.10 14.75 6.43
C ILE A 98 0.86 15.49 7.35
N GLU A 99 2.12 15.65 6.95
CA GLU A 99 3.12 16.40 7.72
C GLU A 99 2.73 17.88 7.91
N LYS A 100 2.10 18.48 6.89
CA LYS A 100 1.58 19.85 6.96
C LYS A 100 0.27 19.99 7.73
N GLY A 101 -0.32 18.88 8.19
CA GLY A 101 -1.59 18.87 8.91
C GLY A 101 -2.80 19.25 8.04
N TRP A 102 -2.68 19.13 6.71
CA TRP A 102 -3.77 19.39 5.76
C TRP A 102 -4.70 18.19 5.62
N ALA A 103 -4.19 16.99 5.85
CA ALA A 103 -4.95 15.76 5.78
C ALA A 103 -4.52 14.78 6.87
N ASP A 104 -5.48 14.00 7.36
CA ASP A 104 -5.21 12.89 8.26
C ASP A 104 -4.93 11.58 7.50
N VAL A 105 -5.53 11.46 6.31
CA VAL A 105 -5.41 10.33 5.39
C VAL A 105 -5.37 10.88 3.95
N VAL A 106 -4.44 10.37 3.15
CA VAL A 106 -4.24 10.70 1.74
C VAL A 106 -4.46 9.45 0.89
N TYR A 107 -5.24 9.61 -0.17
CA TYR A 107 -5.48 8.58 -1.18
C TYR A 107 -4.70 8.96 -2.44
N GLY A 108 -3.82 8.07 -2.89
CA GLY A 108 -3.19 8.20 -4.21
C GLY A 108 -4.25 8.09 -5.30
N SER A 109 -4.07 8.75 -6.44
CA SER A 109 -5.08 8.75 -7.51
C SER A 109 -4.45 8.37 -8.84
N ARG A 110 -5.02 7.36 -9.51
CA ARG A 110 -4.60 6.99 -10.86
C ARG A 110 -5.03 8.02 -11.93
N PHE A 111 -5.89 8.97 -11.56
CA PHE A 111 -6.52 9.90 -12.50
C PHE A 111 -6.01 11.34 -12.38
N LEU A 112 -5.27 11.67 -11.32
CA LEU A 112 -4.79 13.03 -11.10
C LEU A 112 -3.35 13.21 -11.61
N GLY A 113 -3.17 14.19 -12.50
CA GLY A 113 -1.95 14.98 -12.63
C GLY A 113 -0.68 14.32 -13.19
N ARG A 114 -0.65 13.01 -13.46
CA ARG A 114 0.56 12.33 -13.95
C ARG A 114 0.33 11.31 -15.06
N LYS A 115 1.44 10.90 -15.68
CA LYS A 115 1.49 9.81 -16.67
C LYS A 115 1.10 8.51 -15.98
N HIS A 116 -0.10 8.04 -16.23
CA HIS A 116 -0.57 6.73 -15.78
C HIS A 116 -0.64 5.76 -16.97
N ARG A 117 -0.61 4.45 -16.69
CA ARG A 117 -0.86 3.43 -17.71
C ARG A 117 -2.27 3.63 -18.28
N VAL A 118 -2.44 3.37 -19.57
CA VAL A 118 -3.79 3.45 -20.19
C VAL A 118 -4.68 2.42 -19.52
N LEU A 119 -5.75 2.92 -18.88
CA LEU A 119 -6.76 2.09 -18.25
C LEU A 119 -7.81 1.70 -19.30
N TYR A 120 -8.33 0.48 -19.21
CA TYR A 120 -9.47 0.09 -20.04
C TYR A 120 -10.66 1.02 -19.77
N PHE A 121 -11.28 1.51 -20.83
CA PHE A 121 -12.36 2.50 -20.75
C PHE A 121 -13.49 2.07 -19.80
N HIS A 122 -13.88 0.79 -19.83
CA HIS A 122 -14.92 0.27 -18.95
C HIS A 122 -14.50 0.21 -17.48
N HIS A 123 -13.22 -0.08 -17.19
CA HIS A 123 -12.69 -0.04 -15.82
C HIS A 123 -12.68 1.39 -15.29
N TYR A 124 -12.31 2.36 -16.13
CA TYR A 124 -12.37 3.77 -15.78
C TYR A 124 -13.80 4.21 -15.44
N LEU A 125 -14.78 3.87 -16.28
CA LEU A 125 -16.17 4.23 -16.04
C LEU A 125 -16.73 3.56 -14.77
N GLY A 126 -16.43 2.27 -14.56
CA GLY A 126 -16.81 1.54 -13.36
C GLY A 126 -16.22 2.14 -12.09
N ASN A 127 -14.92 2.45 -12.08
CA ASN A 127 -14.27 3.09 -10.94
C ASN A 127 -14.89 4.46 -10.65
N ARG A 128 -15.11 5.30 -11.68
CA ARG A 128 -15.75 6.60 -11.48
C ARG A 128 -17.16 6.49 -10.90
N PHE A 129 -17.93 5.49 -11.32
CA PHE A 129 -19.25 5.24 -10.76
C PHE A 129 -19.17 4.83 -9.28
N LEU A 130 -18.30 3.88 -8.93
CA LEU A 130 -18.11 3.44 -7.53
C LEU A 130 -17.60 4.58 -6.65
N THR A 131 -16.66 5.38 -7.16
CA THR A 131 -16.14 6.57 -6.47
C THR A 131 -17.25 7.61 -6.27
N PHE A 132 -18.10 7.85 -7.28
CA PHE A 132 -19.24 8.76 -7.15
C PHE A 132 -20.22 8.28 -6.06
N VAL A 133 -20.58 7.00 -6.06
CA VAL A 133 -21.48 6.42 -5.05
C VAL A 133 -20.86 6.53 -3.65
N SER A 134 -19.55 6.24 -3.51
CA SER A 134 -18.85 6.39 -2.23
C SER A 134 -18.86 7.84 -1.74
N ASN A 135 -18.53 8.79 -2.60
CA ASN A 135 -18.56 10.22 -2.29
C ASN A 135 -19.97 10.68 -1.87
N LEU A 136 -21.02 10.17 -2.51
CA LEU A 136 -22.41 10.47 -2.16
C LEU A 136 -22.76 10.05 -0.73
N PHE A 137 -22.32 8.86 -0.30
CA PHE A 137 -22.62 8.34 1.05
C PHE A 137 -21.67 8.87 2.13
N THR A 138 -20.44 9.21 1.78
CA THR A 138 -19.41 9.67 2.73
C THR A 138 -19.31 11.18 2.81
N ASN A 139 -19.97 11.91 1.90
CA ASN A 139 -19.83 13.35 1.72
C ASN A 139 -18.36 13.80 1.52
N LEU A 140 -17.57 12.94 0.87
CA LEU A 140 -16.19 13.22 0.47
C LEU A 140 -16.13 13.59 -1.01
N ASN A 141 -14.96 14.05 -1.46
CA ASN A 141 -14.69 14.36 -2.85
C ASN A 141 -13.42 13.64 -3.34
N LEU A 142 -13.40 12.31 -3.22
CA LEU A 142 -12.30 11.48 -3.70
C LEU A 142 -12.34 11.35 -5.22
N THR A 143 -11.17 11.28 -5.85
CA THR A 143 -11.05 11.04 -7.30
C THR A 143 -10.91 9.56 -7.66
N ASP A 144 -10.38 8.75 -6.75
CA ASP A 144 -10.15 7.31 -6.93
C ASP A 144 -10.26 6.63 -5.57
N MET A 145 -11.41 6.02 -5.28
CA MET A 145 -11.63 5.35 -3.99
C MET A 145 -10.98 3.95 -3.95
N GLU A 146 -10.83 3.32 -5.12
CA GLU A 146 -10.31 1.96 -5.32
C GLU A 146 -8.77 1.93 -5.48
N THR A 147 -8.10 3.01 -5.12
CA THR A 147 -6.63 3.06 -5.08
C THR A 147 -6.10 2.15 -3.97
N CYS A 148 -4.93 1.55 -4.22
CA CYS A 148 -4.22 0.81 -3.18
C CYS A 148 -3.24 1.69 -2.40
N TYR A 149 -2.90 2.88 -2.90
CA TYR A 149 -2.17 3.88 -2.12
C TYR A 149 -3.10 4.60 -1.16
N LYS A 150 -3.15 4.06 0.06
CA LYS A 150 -3.74 4.71 1.22
C LYS A 150 -2.62 5.02 2.21
N VAL A 151 -2.49 6.29 2.52
CA VAL A 151 -1.45 6.83 3.39
C VAL A 151 -2.12 7.60 4.52
N GLY A 152 -1.63 7.51 5.74
CA GLY A 152 -2.28 8.17 6.86
C GLY A 152 -1.58 7.94 8.18
N LYS A 153 -2.01 8.68 9.19
CA LYS A 153 -1.46 8.57 10.54
C LYS A 153 -1.69 7.17 11.11
N ARG A 154 -0.65 6.58 11.72
CA ARG A 154 -0.71 5.25 12.33
C ARG A 154 -1.87 5.11 13.31
N GLU A 155 -2.09 6.13 14.15
CA GLU A 155 -3.15 6.13 15.17
C GLU A 155 -4.55 5.89 14.56
N ILE A 156 -4.80 6.45 13.38
CA ILE A 156 -6.07 6.30 12.68
C ILE A 156 -6.23 4.86 12.20
N PHE A 157 -5.22 4.32 11.51
CA PHE A 157 -5.23 2.94 11.04
C PHE A 157 -5.38 1.93 12.18
N GLN A 158 -4.74 2.18 13.33
CA GLN A 158 -4.80 1.31 14.50
C GLN A 158 -6.09 1.48 15.32
N SER A 159 -6.77 2.62 15.23
CA SER A 159 -8.08 2.83 15.87
C SER A 159 -9.23 2.11 15.17
N LEU A 160 -9.06 1.70 13.91
CA LEU A 160 -10.09 1.03 13.14
C LEU A 160 -10.23 -0.43 13.60
N GLU A 161 -11.39 -0.78 14.15
CA GLU A 161 -11.76 -2.16 14.42
C GLU A 161 -12.13 -2.91 13.13
N LEU A 162 -11.12 -3.24 12.34
CA LEU A 162 -11.29 -3.98 11.08
C LEU A 162 -11.56 -5.46 11.39
N LYS A 163 -12.79 -5.93 11.13
CA LYS A 163 -13.20 -7.33 11.25
C LYS A 163 -12.74 -8.20 10.09
#